data_AF-A0A3N5TG89-F1
#
_entry.id   AF-A0A3N5TG89-F1
#
_cell.length_a   1.000
_cell.length_b   1.000
_cell.length_c   1.000
_cell.angle_alpha   90.00
_cell.angle_beta   90.00
_cell.angle_gamma   90.00
#
_symmetry.space_group_name_H-M   'P 1'
#
loop_
_entity.id
_entity.type
_entity.pdbx_description
1 polymer ?
#
loop_
_entity_poly.entity_id
_entity_poly.type
_entity_poly.pdbx_seq_one_letter_code
_entity_poly.pdbx_strand_id
1 'polypeptide(L)'
;MLNEAEACKGTSRCGALLRREGLYSSHLTTWRRQAEKGSLEALFPRKRGPKTAHPNPLRKRVETLEKETQRLRRQLKQAEIIIEVQKKISEILHLPSDPKGEER
;
A
#
# COMPACT_ATOMS: atom_id res chain seq x y z
N MET A 1 -35.48 22.59 1.80
CA MET A 1 -35.35 22.98 0.38
C MET A 1 -36.17 22.12 -0.58
N LEU A 2 -35.82 20.86 -0.92
CA LEU A 2 -36.62 20.07 -1.89
C LEU A 2 -38.05 19.77 -1.39
N ASN A 3 -38.20 19.33 -0.14
CA ASN A 3 -39.51 19.06 0.48
C ASN A 3 -40.38 20.32 0.59
N GLU A 4 -39.76 21.49 0.80
CA GLU A 4 -40.45 22.78 0.91
C GLU A 4 -40.93 23.28 -0.45
N ALA A 5 -40.12 23.07 -1.50
CA ALA A 5 -40.52 23.31 -2.89
C ALA A 5 -41.63 22.35 -3.36
N GLU A 6 -41.63 21.10 -2.85
CA GLU A 6 -42.69 20.13 -3.09
C GLU A 6 -44.00 20.51 -2.38
N ALA A 7 -43.93 20.97 -1.14
CA ALA A 7 -45.09 21.48 -0.39
C ALA A 7 -45.71 22.74 -1.04
N CYS A 8 -44.96 23.45 -1.89
CA CYS A 8 -45.43 24.63 -2.61
C CYS A 8 -45.72 24.37 -4.10
N LYS A 9 -45.68 23.12 -4.57
CA LYS A 9 -45.82 22.78 -5.99
C LYS A 9 -47.13 23.33 -6.58
N GLY A 10 -47.04 23.99 -7.73
CA GLY A 10 -48.21 24.56 -8.42
C GLY A 10 -48.71 25.91 -7.87
N THR A 11 -48.04 26.46 -6.85
CA THR A 11 -48.39 27.78 -6.28
C THR A 11 -47.34 28.84 -6.64
N SER A 12 -47.75 30.11 -6.68
CA SER A 12 -46.86 31.27 -6.85
C SER A 12 -45.78 31.37 -5.76
N ARG A 13 -46.05 30.78 -4.59
CA ARG A 13 -45.12 30.69 -3.45
C ARG A 13 -43.86 29.90 -3.79
N CYS A 14 -43.94 28.90 -4.68
CA CYS A 14 -42.77 28.15 -5.13
C CYS A 14 -41.81 29.03 -5.94
N GLY A 15 -42.32 29.89 -6.82
CA GLY A 15 -41.49 30.83 -7.58
C GLY A 15 -40.86 31.93 -6.71
N ALA A 16 -41.54 32.36 -5.64
CA ALA A 16 -40.98 33.30 -4.66
C ALA A 16 -39.86 32.65 -3.82
N LEU A 17 -40.09 31.41 -3.37
CA LEU A 17 -39.11 30.61 -2.65
C LEU A 17 -37.84 30.42 -3.50
N LEU A 18 -37.99 30.00 -4.75
CA LEU A 18 -36.86 29.79 -5.66
C LEU A 18 -36.02 31.05 -5.90
N ARG A 19 -36.67 32.21 -6.06
CA ARG A 19 -35.96 33.49 -6.21
C ARG A 19 -35.22 33.90 -4.94
N ARG A 20 -35.79 33.65 -3.76
CA ARG A 20 -35.13 33.92 -2.47
C ARG A 20 -33.87 33.07 -2.29
N GLU A 21 -33.94 31.81 -2.70
CA GLU A 21 -32.82 30.87 -2.61
C GLU A 21 -31.86 30.95 -3.81
N GLY A 22 -32.11 31.82 -4.80
CA GLY A 22 -31.29 31.93 -6.02
C GLY A 22 -31.31 30.69 -6.93
N LEU A 23 -32.34 29.85 -6.82
CA LEU A 23 -32.46 28.60 -7.55
C LEU A 23 -33.40 28.74 -8.75
N TYR A 24 -33.10 28.03 -9.84
CA TYR A 24 -33.98 27.92 -10.99
C TYR A 24 -34.78 26.61 -10.97
N SER A 25 -35.92 26.58 -11.68
CA SER A 25 -36.76 25.39 -11.80
C SER A 25 -36.01 24.18 -12.40
N SER A 26 -35.01 24.44 -13.25
CA SER A 26 -34.12 23.39 -13.79
C SER A 26 -33.31 22.67 -12.71
N HIS A 27 -32.88 23.38 -11.65
CA HIS A 27 -32.13 22.79 -10.54
C HIS A 27 -32.96 21.77 -9.78
N LEU A 28 -34.23 22.09 -9.52
CA LEU A 28 -35.16 21.16 -8.86
C LEU A 28 -35.33 19.87 -9.66
N THR A 29 -35.46 19.98 -10.99
CA THR A 29 -35.61 18.82 -11.87
C THR A 29 -34.35 17.95 -11.85
N THR A 30 -33.16 18.57 -11.93
CA THR A 30 -31.89 17.86 -11.84
C THR A 30 -31.73 17.17 -10.48
N TRP A 31 -32.07 17.84 -9.39
CA TRP A 31 -31.97 17.28 -8.04
C TRP A 31 -32.97 16.15 -7.78
N ARG A 32 -34.20 16.22 -8.30
CA ARG A 32 -35.14 15.08 -8.25
C ARG A 32 -34.57 13.86 -8.96
N ARG A 33 -34.06 14.04 -10.18
CA ARG A 33 -33.43 12.96 -10.95
C ARG A 33 -32.21 12.38 -10.21
N GLN A 34 -31.41 13.22 -9.58
CA GLN A 34 -30.26 12.78 -8.78
C GLN A 34 -30.68 12.05 -7.51
N ALA A 35 -31.75 12.48 -6.83
CA ALA A 35 -32.29 11.81 -5.66
C ALA A 35 -32.85 10.42 -6.01
N GLU A 36 -33.63 10.32 -7.09
CA GLU A 36 -34.13 9.03 -7.60
C GLU A 36 -32.98 8.11 -8.03
N LYS A 37 -32.01 8.63 -8.80
CA LYS A 37 -30.83 7.88 -9.22
C LYS A 37 -29.96 7.46 -8.04
N GLY A 38 -29.78 8.32 -7.05
CA GLY A 38 -29.04 8.02 -5.82
C GLY A 38 -29.73 6.96 -4.96
N SER A 39 -31.06 6.99 -4.86
CA SER A 39 -31.85 5.96 -4.20
C SER A 39 -31.73 4.62 -4.92
N LEU A 40 -31.80 4.61 -6.25
CA LEU A 40 -31.63 3.39 -7.04
C LEU A 40 -30.21 2.85 -6.95
N GLU A 41 -29.18 3.71 -7.09
CA GLU A 41 -27.78 3.32 -6.96
C GLU A 41 -27.42 2.81 -5.56
N ALA A 42 -28.10 3.27 -4.50
CA ALA A 42 -27.93 2.78 -3.14
C ALA A 42 -28.49 1.37 -2.93
N LEU A 43 -29.48 0.95 -3.73
CA LEU A 43 -30.04 -0.40 -3.68
C LEU A 43 -29.14 -1.44 -4.38
N PHE A 44 -28.21 -0.99 -5.23
CA PHE A 44 -27.28 -1.90 -5.89
C PHE A 44 -25.99 -2.08 -5.06
N PRO A 45 -25.51 -3.33 -4.89
CA PRO A 45 -24.24 -3.58 -4.23
C PRO A 45 -23.10 -2.97 -5.04
N ARG A 46 -22.51 -1.87 -4.53
CA ARG A 46 -21.32 -1.25 -5.13
C ARG A 46 -20.09 -2.10 -4.84
N LYS A 47 -19.23 -2.29 -5.85
CA LYS A 47 -17.90 -2.88 -5.64
C LYS A 47 -17.15 -2.00 -4.64
N ARG A 48 -16.83 -2.56 -3.46
CA ARG A 48 -15.88 -1.96 -2.52
C ARG A 48 -14.58 -1.65 -3.25
N GLY A 49 -13.85 -0.65 -2.76
CA GLY A 49 -12.55 -0.24 -3.30
C GLY A 49 -11.59 -1.42 -3.50
N PRO A 50 -10.45 -1.20 -4.18
CA PRO A 50 -9.54 -2.26 -4.60
C PRO A 50 -9.28 -3.26 -3.47
N LYS A 51 -9.54 -4.54 -3.72
CA LYS A 51 -9.24 -5.60 -2.75
C LYS A 51 -7.75 -5.51 -2.42
N THR A 52 -7.41 -5.36 -1.14
CA THR A 52 -6.03 -5.42 -0.68
C THR A 52 -5.41 -6.73 -1.17
N ALA A 53 -4.39 -6.65 -2.02
CA ALA A 53 -3.73 -7.83 -2.56
C ALA A 53 -3.25 -8.72 -1.40
N HIS A 54 -3.44 -10.03 -1.52
CA HIS A 54 -3.00 -10.98 -0.52
C HIS A 54 -1.48 -10.81 -0.30
N PRO A 55 -1.01 -10.59 0.95
CA PRO A 55 0.42 -10.43 1.20
C PRO A 55 1.16 -11.69 0.75
N ASN A 56 2.11 -11.51 -0.17
CA ASN A 56 2.88 -12.62 -0.74
C ASN A 56 3.65 -13.34 0.40
N PRO A 57 3.35 -14.62 0.69
CA PRO A 57 3.98 -15.36 1.79
C PRO A 57 5.49 -15.51 1.58
N LEU A 58 5.98 -15.40 0.35
CA LEU A 58 7.40 -15.51 0.00
C LEU A 58 8.23 -14.30 0.43
N ARG A 59 7.61 -13.12 0.64
CA ARG A 59 8.35 -11.90 1.01
C ARG A 59 9.11 -12.06 2.33
N LYS A 60 8.47 -12.65 3.34
CA LYS A 60 9.13 -12.92 4.63
C LYS A 60 10.30 -13.89 4.47
N ARG A 61 10.14 -14.93 3.64
CA ARG A 61 11.18 -15.91 3.39
C ARG A 61 12.38 -15.31 2.66
N VAL A 62 12.13 -14.47 1.65
CA VAL A 62 13.18 -13.72 0.94
C VAL A 62 13.96 -12.84 1.90
N GLU A 63 13.29 -12.07 2.75
CA GLU A 63 13.96 -11.20 3.71
C GLU A 63 14.84 -11.98 4.71
N THR A 64 14.36 -13.13 5.21
CA THR A 64 15.15 -13.99 6.09
C THR A 64 16.41 -14.53 5.39
N LEU A 65 16.27 -14.97 4.14
CA LEU A 65 17.37 -15.52 3.36
C LEU A 65 18.40 -14.44 2.99
N GLU A 66 17.96 -13.23 2.67
CA GLU A 66 18.86 -12.10 2.39
C GLU A 66 19.69 -11.72 3.62
N LYS A 67 19.10 -11.73 4.82
CA LYS A 67 19.82 -11.50 6.07
C LYS A 67 20.86 -12.59 6.35
N GLU A 68 20.49 -13.86 6.16
CA GLU A 68 21.40 -15.00 6.35
C GLU A 68 22.57 -14.96 5.36
N THR A 69 22.30 -14.74 4.08
CA THR A 69 23.34 -14.65 3.04
C THR A 69 24.30 -13.49 3.30
N GLN A 70 23.79 -12.33 3.77
CA GLN A 70 24.66 -11.21 4.14
C GLN A 70 25.55 -11.54 5.34
N ARG A 71 25.01 -12.22 6.36
CA ARG A 71 25.78 -12.66 7.53
C ARG A 71 26.89 -13.63 7.13
N LEU A 72 26.56 -14.66 6.33
CA LEU A 72 27.52 -15.66 5.88
C LEU A 72 28.64 -15.03 5.03
N ARG A 73 28.30 -14.10 4.12
CA ARG A 73 29.29 -13.36 3.33
C ARG A 73 30.27 -12.56 4.20
N ARG A 74 29.79 -11.95 5.29
CA ARG A 74 30.66 -11.24 6.24
C ARG A 74 31.62 -12.19 6.95
N GLN A 75 31.12 -13.35 7.38
CA GLN A 75 31.95 -14.38 8.03
C GLN A 75 33.01 -14.94 7.08
N LEU A 76 32.64 -15.20 5.82
CA LEU A 76 33.61 -15.62 4.79
C LEU A 76 34.70 -14.57 4.58
N LYS A 77 34.33 -13.30 4.41
CA LYS A 77 35.31 -12.22 4.26
C LYS A 77 36.26 -12.12 5.46
N GLN A 78 35.74 -12.32 6.67
CA GLN A 78 36.58 -12.32 7.88
C GLN A 78 37.55 -13.51 7.89
N ALA A 79 37.08 -14.71 7.54
CA ALA A 79 37.93 -15.90 7.44
C ALA A 79 39.00 -15.74 6.35
N GLU A 80 38.66 -15.19 5.19
CA GLU A 80 39.60 -14.89 4.11
C GLU A 80 40.73 -13.96 4.59
N ILE A 81 40.38 -12.89 5.31
CA ILE A 81 41.36 -11.94 5.87
C ILE A 81 42.26 -12.65 6.90
N ILE A 82 41.69 -13.47 7.79
CA ILE A 82 42.47 -14.22 8.78
C ILE A 82 43.47 -15.14 8.07
N ILE A 83 43.02 -15.89 7.06
CA ILE A 83 43.88 -16.78 6.26
C ILE A 83 44.98 -15.97 5.56
N GLU A 84 44.66 -14.81 5.00
CA GLU A 84 45.64 -13.94 4.34
C GLU A 84 46.71 -13.44 5.32
N VAL A 85 46.30 -12.99 6.50
CA VAL A 85 47.23 -12.54 7.56
C VAL A 85 48.10 -13.70 8.03
N GLN A 86 47.52 -14.89 8.25
CA GLN A 86 48.27 -16.09 8.63
C GLN A 86 49.35 -16.44 7.59
N LYS A 87 49.00 -16.42 6.30
CA LYS A 87 49.96 -16.67 5.21
C LYS A 87 51.09 -15.64 5.19
N LYS A 88 50.77 -14.34 5.27
CA LYS A 88 51.77 -13.26 5.28
C LYS A 88 52.74 -13.37 6.47
N ILE A 89 52.24 -13.70 7.67
CA ILE A 89 53.09 -13.91 8.84
C ILE A 89 54.01 -15.12 8.64
N SER A 90 53.48 -16.21 8.08
CA SER A 90 54.27 -17.41 7.79
C SER A 90 55.39 -17.14 6.79
N GLU A 91 55.11 -16.35 5.74
CA GLU A 91 56.09 -15.91 4.75
C GLU A 91 57.21 -15.07 5.38
N ILE A 92 56.86 -14.10 6.23
CA ILE A 92 57.83 -13.24 6.92
C ILE A 92 58.72 -14.06 7.86
N LEU A 93 58.13 -14.98 8.61
CA LEU A 93 58.80 -15.76 9.65
C LEU A 93 59.44 -17.05 9.12
N HIS A 94 59.33 -17.35 7.82
CA HIS A 94 59.79 -18.59 7.19
C HIS A 94 59.24 -19.86 7.89
N LEU A 95 58.06 -19.74 8.49
CA LEU A 95 57.36 -20.84 9.13
C LEU A 95 56.67 -21.68 8.06
N PRO A 96 56.62 -23.03 8.20
CA PRO A 96 55.79 -23.85 7.34
C PRO A 96 54.31 -23.55 7.62
N SER A 97 53.62 -22.90 6.67
CA SER A 97 52.18 -22.69 6.72
C SER A 97 51.49 -24.00 6.36
N ASP A 98 51.25 -24.87 7.34
CA ASP A 98 50.49 -26.11 7.13
C ASP A 98 49.10 -26.02 7.77
N PRO A 99 48.05 -25.68 7.02
CA PRO A 99 46.68 -25.82 7.49
C PRO A 99 46.20 -27.26 7.22
N LYS A 100 46.78 -28.25 7.90
CA LYS A 100 46.23 -29.60 7.97
C LYS A 100 46.03 -29.99 9.43
N GLY A 101 45.02 -29.36 10.05
CA GLY A 101 44.49 -29.77 11.34
C GLY A 101 43.42 -30.84 11.15
N GLU A 102 43.86 -32.10 11.27
CA GLU A 102 43.16 -33.25 11.88
C GLU A 102 41.66 -33.43 11.62
N GLU A 103 41.34 -34.31 10.67
CA GLU A 103 40.14 -35.14 10.72
C GLU A 103 40.35 -36.22 11.80
N ARG A 104 39.59 -36.15 12.90
CA ARG A 104 39.31 -37.24 13.83
C ARG A 104 37.82 -37.30 14.13
#